data_AF-A0A0G0WIH1-F1
#
_entry.id   AF-A0A0G0WIH1-F1
#
_cell.length_a   1.000
_cell.length_b   1.000
_cell.length_c   1.000
_cell.angle_alpha   90.00
_cell.angle_beta   90.00
_cell.angle_gamma   90.00
#
_symmetry.space_group_name_H-M   'P 1'
#
loop_
_entity.id
_entity.type
_entity.pdbx_description
1 polymer ?
#
loop_
_entity_poly.entity_id
_entity_poly.type
_entity_poly.pdbx_seq_one_letter_code
_entity_poly.pdbx_strand_id
1 'polypeptide(L)'
;MDDYEKENPADFVLWKKWTPKDGKVFWNTPLGKGRPGWHLECSAISATELGQPLDIHAGGVDLIFPHHENEIAQSETATGKPFVKYWLHGEHLLVEGQKMAKSLNNFFTLHDLEAKKFNPLAFRYLLLTAHYRSKLNFTWESLQAAQNALESIYLQIRDWDKPKVGCAEFEEKFFNAINNDLDTPRTLAIMWEMIKSPLPSAAKAQSLLKFDKILGLDFKKYIGKKEKISTAIKKLLDERVKARQEKDWEKSDELRKEIEKIGYSVEDTSQGQKILKK
;
A
#
# COMPACT_ATOMS: atom_id res chain seq x y z
N MET A 1 12.68 -20.70 29.00
CA MET A 1 11.77 -21.38 29.94
C MET A 1 11.73 -22.80 29.44
N ASP A 2 12.53 -23.67 30.06
CA ASP A 2 12.80 -25.02 29.56
C ASP A 2 11.54 -25.87 29.64
N ASP A 3 11.13 -26.41 28.49
CA ASP A 3 9.98 -27.30 28.37
C ASP A 3 10.51 -28.74 28.53
N TYR A 4 10.31 -29.32 29.71
CA TYR A 4 10.88 -30.60 30.16
C TYR A 4 10.41 -31.83 29.34
N GLU A 5 9.58 -31.65 28.32
CA GLU A 5 9.12 -32.71 27.41
C GLU A 5 9.95 -32.81 26.11
N LYS A 6 10.87 -31.88 25.84
CA LYS A 6 11.69 -31.89 24.61
C LYS A 6 13.00 -32.64 24.81
N GLU A 7 13.41 -33.41 23.81
CA GLU A 7 14.73 -34.07 23.82
C GLU A 7 15.84 -33.09 23.44
N ASN A 8 15.52 -32.10 22.60
CA ASN A 8 16.42 -31.01 22.20
C ASN A 8 15.74 -29.64 22.38
N PRO A 9 16.47 -28.59 22.84
CA PRO A 9 15.95 -27.22 22.90
C PRO A 9 15.38 -26.69 21.58
N ALA A 10 15.87 -27.18 20.43
CA ALA A 10 15.40 -26.81 19.10
C ALA A 10 14.09 -27.50 18.68
N ASP A 11 13.62 -28.51 19.43
CA ASP A 11 12.41 -29.25 19.08
C ASP A 11 11.20 -28.31 19.05
N PHE A 12 10.33 -28.50 18.06
CA PHE A 12 9.09 -27.76 17.90
C PHE A 12 7.90 -28.70 17.73
N VAL A 13 6.75 -28.26 18.20
CA VAL A 13 5.54 -29.08 18.27
C VAL A 13 4.93 -29.25 16.88
N LEU A 14 4.74 -30.50 16.44
CA LEU A 14 3.94 -30.83 15.26
C LEU A 14 2.44 -30.94 15.59
N TRP A 15 2.11 -31.63 16.69
CA TRP A 15 0.74 -31.80 17.17
C TRP A 15 0.65 -31.38 18.63
N LYS A 16 -0.12 -30.33 18.92
CA LYS A 16 -0.31 -29.85 20.28
C LYS A 16 -1.49 -30.58 20.93
N LYS A 17 -1.21 -31.35 21.98
CA LYS A 17 -2.23 -32.02 22.78
C LYS A 17 -3.23 -31.01 23.33
N TRP A 18 -4.51 -31.36 23.26
CA TRP A 18 -5.58 -30.48 23.73
C TRP A 18 -5.59 -30.36 25.25
N THR A 19 -5.81 -29.15 25.75
CA THR A 19 -6.09 -28.87 27.16
C THR A 19 -7.47 -28.19 27.30
N PRO A 20 -8.11 -28.21 28.47
CA PRO A 20 -9.37 -27.47 28.68
C PRO A 20 -9.32 -25.99 28.31
N LYS A 21 -8.13 -25.37 28.35
CA LYS A 21 -7.91 -23.96 27.97
C LYS A 21 -8.07 -23.72 26.46
N ASP A 22 -7.89 -24.74 25.62
CA ASP A 22 -8.05 -24.64 24.16
C ASP A 22 -9.53 -24.65 23.73
N GLY A 23 -10.47 -24.86 24.66
CA GLY A 23 -11.91 -24.77 24.40
C GLY A 23 -12.40 -25.80 23.38
N LYS A 24 -13.15 -25.35 22.37
CA LYS A 24 -13.82 -26.24 21.39
C LYS A 24 -13.01 -26.52 20.12
N VAL A 25 -11.82 -25.93 19.96
CA VAL A 25 -11.01 -26.10 18.75
C VAL A 25 -10.07 -27.29 18.95
N PHE A 26 -10.49 -28.46 18.48
CA PHE A 26 -9.69 -29.69 18.50
C PHE A 26 -10.15 -30.69 17.44
N TRP A 27 -9.28 -31.65 17.16
CA TRP A 27 -9.56 -32.84 16.36
C TRP A 27 -9.12 -34.09 17.11
N ASN A 28 -9.83 -35.19 16.87
CA ASN A 28 -9.41 -36.52 17.33
C ASN A 28 -8.63 -37.19 16.21
N THR A 29 -7.38 -37.56 16.48
CA THR A 29 -6.49 -38.23 15.53
C THR A 29 -5.86 -39.46 16.20
N PRO A 30 -5.16 -40.35 15.46
CA PRO A 30 -4.37 -41.42 16.06
C PRO A 30 -3.29 -40.93 17.04
N LEU A 31 -2.82 -39.69 16.90
CA LEU A 31 -1.88 -39.04 17.82
C LEU A 31 -2.57 -38.50 19.09
N GLY A 32 -3.90 -38.64 19.18
CA GLY A 32 -4.72 -38.18 20.27
C GLY A 32 -5.42 -36.85 20.00
N LYS A 33 -6.27 -36.46 20.96
CA LYS A 33 -7.05 -35.22 20.91
C LYS A 33 -6.12 -34.00 20.98
N GLY A 34 -6.18 -33.14 19.96
CA GLY A 34 -5.27 -32.00 19.85
C GLY A 34 -5.58 -31.09 18.67
N ARG A 35 -4.59 -30.29 18.29
CA ARG A 35 -4.60 -29.40 17.13
C ARG A 35 -3.20 -29.31 16.52
N PRO A 36 -3.07 -28.91 15.25
CA PRO A 36 -1.75 -28.73 14.65
C PRO A 36 -0.92 -27.68 15.40
N GLY A 37 0.40 -27.88 15.37
CA GLY A 37 1.37 -26.87 15.74
C GLY A 37 1.47 -25.81 14.65
N TRP A 38 1.85 -24.59 15.05
CA TRP A 38 1.83 -23.39 14.21
C TRP A 38 2.54 -23.58 12.85
N HIS A 39 3.67 -24.28 12.82
CA HIS A 39 4.46 -24.49 11.61
C HIS A 39 3.85 -25.54 10.66
N LEU A 40 3.18 -26.56 11.21
CA LEU A 40 2.73 -27.73 10.44
C LEU A 40 1.64 -27.38 9.43
N GLU A 41 0.81 -26.39 9.75
CA GLU A 41 -0.30 -25.96 8.89
C GLU A 41 0.21 -25.46 7.53
N CYS A 42 1.21 -24.58 7.52
CA CYS A 42 1.78 -24.02 6.30
C CYS A 42 2.42 -25.10 5.41
N SER A 43 3.24 -25.99 5.98
CA SER A 43 3.86 -27.12 5.27
C SER A 43 2.82 -28.04 4.63
N ALA A 44 1.82 -28.48 5.41
CA ALA A 44 0.82 -29.44 4.93
C ALA A 44 -0.11 -28.85 3.86
N ILE A 45 -0.60 -27.62 4.07
CA ILE A 45 -1.52 -26.97 3.14
C ILE A 45 -0.81 -26.62 1.84
N SER A 46 0.36 -25.97 1.92
CA SER A 46 1.08 -25.53 0.72
C SER A 46 1.49 -26.70 -0.18
N ALA A 47 2.01 -27.78 0.39
CA ALA A 47 2.39 -28.97 -0.38
C ALA A 47 1.18 -29.66 -1.02
N THR A 48 0.02 -29.66 -0.35
CA THR A 48 -1.22 -30.26 -0.89
C THR A 48 -1.79 -29.45 -2.05
N GLU A 49 -1.84 -28.13 -1.91
CA GLU A 49 -2.49 -27.25 -2.88
C GLU A 49 -1.60 -26.87 -4.06
N LEU A 50 -0.29 -26.73 -3.84
CA LEU A 50 0.67 -26.22 -4.85
C LEU A 50 1.65 -27.28 -5.33
N GLY A 51 1.73 -28.41 -4.63
CA GLY A 51 2.79 -29.39 -4.85
C GLY A 51 4.14 -28.93 -4.28
N GLN A 52 5.16 -29.75 -4.47
CA GLN A 52 6.52 -29.48 -4.00
C GLN A 52 7.55 -29.85 -5.09
N PRO A 53 8.54 -28.98 -5.39
CA PRO A 53 8.82 -27.70 -4.75
C PRO A 53 7.87 -26.57 -5.17
N LEU A 54 7.59 -25.64 -4.25
CA LEU A 54 6.93 -24.37 -4.54
C LEU A 54 7.89 -23.45 -5.31
N ASP A 55 7.36 -22.63 -6.21
CA ASP A 55 8.18 -21.62 -6.91
C ASP A 55 8.55 -20.47 -5.96
N ILE A 56 7.57 -19.83 -5.32
CA ILE A 56 7.77 -18.71 -4.39
C ILE A 56 7.01 -18.96 -3.08
N HIS A 57 7.68 -18.75 -1.96
CA HIS A 57 7.07 -18.67 -0.63
C HIS A 57 7.42 -17.33 0.01
N ALA A 58 6.43 -16.62 0.54
CA ALA A 58 6.61 -15.27 1.07
C ALA A 58 6.14 -15.14 2.52
N GLY A 59 6.76 -14.22 3.26
CA GLY A 59 6.33 -13.88 4.62
C GLY A 59 7.02 -12.64 5.16
N GLY A 60 6.80 -12.31 6.44
CA GLY A 60 7.58 -11.29 7.13
C GLY A 60 9.00 -11.77 7.44
N VAL A 61 9.94 -10.84 7.64
CA VAL A 61 11.32 -11.14 8.06
C VAL A 61 11.38 -11.90 9.40
N ASP A 62 10.40 -11.70 10.28
CA ASP A 62 10.24 -12.45 11.53
C ASP A 62 9.82 -13.90 11.34
N LEU A 63 9.31 -14.26 10.16
CA LEU A 63 8.98 -15.64 9.83
C LEU A 63 10.19 -16.42 9.31
N ILE A 64 11.30 -15.78 8.95
CA ILE A 64 12.55 -16.49 8.57
C ILE A 64 12.89 -17.52 9.64
N PHE A 65 12.95 -17.09 10.90
CA PHE A 65 13.17 -17.96 12.03
C PHE A 65 12.20 -17.66 13.18
N PRO A 66 11.57 -18.68 13.80
CA PRO A 66 11.74 -20.11 13.51
C PRO A 66 10.80 -20.64 12.43
N HIS A 67 9.85 -19.83 11.93
CA HIS A 67 8.68 -20.36 11.22
C HIS A 67 9.01 -21.07 9.91
N HIS A 68 9.59 -20.36 8.94
CA HIS A 68 9.94 -20.92 7.63
C HIS A 68 11.07 -21.96 7.72
N GLU A 69 12.02 -21.79 8.64
CA GLU A 69 13.05 -22.81 8.90
C GLU A 69 12.42 -24.14 9.34
N ASN A 70 11.41 -24.07 10.21
CA ASN A 70 10.67 -25.27 10.65
C ASN A 70 9.80 -25.85 9.53
N GLU A 71 9.25 -25.03 8.63
CA GLU A 71 8.52 -25.52 7.45
C GLU A 71 9.43 -26.28 6.48
N ILE A 72 10.64 -25.77 6.24
CA ILE A 72 11.68 -26.46 5.47
C ILE A 72 11.99 -27.80 6.15
N ALA A 73 12.28 -27.79 7.45
CA ALA A 73 12.59 -29.01 8.20
C ALA A 73 11.46 -30.05 8.12
N GLN A 74 10.19 -29.64 8.25
CA GLN A 74 9.04 -30.53 8.11
C GLN A 74 8.92 -31.10 6.69
N SER A 75 8.93 -30.23 5.68
CA SER A 75 8.59 -30.58 4.30
C SER A 75 9.70 -31.37 3.61
N GLU A 76 10.95 -30.97 3.80
CA GLU A 76 12.09 -31.66 3.17
C GLU A 76 12.37 -33.00 3.86
N THR A 77 12.23 -33.10 5.18
CA THR A 77 12.41 -34.37 5.90
C THR A 77 11.29 -35.37 5.55
N ALA A 78 10.05 -34.91 5.40
CA ALA A 78 8.93 -35.78 5.08
C ALA A 78 8.97 -36.34 3.64
N THR A 79 9.62 -35.63 2.71
CA THR A 79 9.53 -35.95 1.26
C THR A 79 10.88 -36.24 0.60
N GLY A 80 12.00 -35.86 1.21
CA GLY A 80 13.34 -35.93 0.62
C GLY A 80 13.56 -34.99 -0.57
N LYS A 81 12.71 -33.97 -0.76
CA LYS A 81 12.77 -33.02 -1.88
C LYS A 81 12.90 -31.59 -1.35
N PRO A 82 13.50 -30.65 -2.12
CA PRO A 82 13.48 -29.24 -1.77
C PRO A 82 12.05 -28.71 -1.56
N PHE A 83 11.84 -27.83 -0.57
CA PHE A 83 10.51 -27.29 -0.28
C PHE A 83 10.14 -26.12 -1.21
N VAL A 84 11.01 -25.10 -1.32
CA VAL A 84 10.73 -23.84 -2.03
C VAL A 84 11.95 -23.41 -2.85
N LYS A 85 11.75 -22.85 -4.05
CA LYS A 85 12.85 -22.31 -4.88
C LYS A 85 13.26 -20.88 -4.50
N TYR A 86 12.29 -19.99 -4.29
CA TYR A 86 12.53 -18.58 -3.95
C TYR A 86 11.76 -18.17 -2.69
N TRP A 87 12.49 -17.63 -1.72
CA TRP A 87 11.92 -17.07 -0.50
C TRP A 87 11.91 -15.54 -0.54
N LEU A 88 10.74 -14.94 -0.31
CA LEU A 88 10.57 -13.48 -0.31
C LEU A 88 10.13 -13.00 1.08
N HIS A 89 10.99 -12.25 1.77
CA HIS A 89 10.70 -11.72 3.09
C HIS A 89 10.55 -10.20 3.08
N GLY A 90 9.39 -9.72 3.54
CA GLY A 90 9.12 -8.30 3.75
C GLY A 90 9.69 -7.81 5.08
N GLU A 91 10.34 -6.65 5.06
CA GLU A 91 10.85 -6.00 6.27
C GLU A 91 9.73 -5.35 7.09
N HIS A 92 10.05 -5.03 8.34
CA HIS A 92 9.07 -4.51 9.28
C HIS A 92 8.60 -3.08 8.98
N LEU A 93 7.32 -2.85 9.21
CA LEU A 93 6.76 -1.52 9.43
C LEU A 93 7.04 -1.09 10.88
N LEU A 94 7.79 -0.01 11.05
CA LEU A 94 7.97 0.67 12.33
C LEU A 94 6.87 1.73 12.49
N VAL A 95 6.56 2.10 13.74
CA VAL A 95 5.63 3.17 14.09
C VAL A 95 6.36 4.11 15.03
N GLU A 96 6.52 5.37 14.62
CA GLU A 96 7.24 6.40 15.39
C GLU A 96 8.65 5.92 15.83
N GLY A 97 9.35 5.24 14.93
CA GLY A 97 10.70 4.72 15.13
C GLY A 97 10.78 3.40 15.92
N GLN A 98 9.65 2.84 16.36
CA GLN A 98 9.60 1.63 17.20
C GLN A 98 8.91 0.46 16.48
N LYS A 99 9.19 -0.78 16.90
CA LYS A 99 8.43 -1.93 16.43
C LYS A 99 6.98 -1.81 16.88
N MET A 100 6.05 -2.15 16.00
CA MET A 100 4.62 -2.17 16.32
C MET A 100 4.32 -3.25 17.37
N ALA A 101 3.72 -2.86 18.50
CA ALA A 101 3.33 -3.77 19.57
C ALA A 101 2.13 -3.24 20.36
N LYS A 102 1.19 -4.12 20.69
CA LYS A 102 0.00 -3.74 21.49
C LYS A 102 0.39 -3.14 22.85
N SER A 103 1.46 -3.64 23.48
CA SER A 103 1.97 -3.13 24.76
C SER A 103 2.49 -1.69 24.69
N LEU A 104 2.93 -1.24 23.52
CA LEU A 104 3.41 0.13 23.28
C LEU A 104 2.28 1.07 22.86
N ASN A 105 1.05 0.55 22.72
CA ASN A 105 -0.12 1.28 22.24
C ASN A 105 0.12 2.00 20.89
N ASN A 106 1.04 1.49 20.07
CA ASN A 106 1.44 2.04 18.78
C ASN A 106 0.97 1.16 17.61
N PHE A 107 -0.10 0.39 17.82
CA PHE A 107 -0.72 -0.46 16.82
C PHE A 107 -1.94 0.25 16.24
N PHE A 108 -1.94 0.47 14.91
CA PHE A 108 -3.05 1.09 14.20
C PHE A 108 -3.64 0.13 13.18
N THR A 109 -4.96 0.11 13.09
CA THR A 109 -5.73 -0.62 12.07
C THR A 109 -6.11 0.31 10.93
N LEU A 110 -6.56 -0.27 9.80
CA LEU A 110 -7.11 0.53 8.71
C LEU A 110 -8.33 1.37 9.14
N HIS A 111 -9.14 0.88 10.09
CA HIS A 111 -10.28 1.62 10.63
C HIS A 111 -9.81 2.86 11.42
N ASP A 112 -8.67 2.79 12.11
CA ASP A 112 -8.09 3.94 12.82
C ASP A 112 -7.66 5.03 11.83
N LEU A 113 -7.13 4.64 10.66
CA LEU A 113 -6.78 5.56 9.59
C LEU A 113 -8.02 6.26 9.02
N GLU A 114 -9.07 5.49 8.73
CA GLU A 114 -10.35 6.03 8.23
C GLU A 114 -11.04 6.96 9.24
N ALA A 115 -11.02 6.59 10.53
CA ALA A 115 -11.54 7.42 11.61
C ALA A 115 -10.85 8.80 11.67
N LYS A 116 -9.56 8.84 11.31
CA LYS A 116 -8.75 10.06 11.18
C LYS A 116 -8.86 10.75 9.81
N LYS A 117 -9.81 10.32 8.97
CA LYS A 117 -10.10 10.88 7.64
C LYS A 117 -8.99 10.66 6.61
N PHE A 118 -8.14 9.65 6.81
CA PHE A 118 -7.22 9.22 5.77
C PHE A 118 -7.89 8.30 4.75
N ASN A 119 -7.55 8.48 3.48
CA ASN A 119 -7.88 7.52 2.45
C ASN A 119 -7.04 6.24 2.63
N PRO A 120 -7.63 5.02 2.70
CA PRO A 120 -6.85 3.78 2.79
C PRO A 120 -5.82 3.62 1.65
N LEU A 121 -6.08 4.18 0.47
CA LEU A 121 -5.12 4.18 -0.63
C LEU A 121 -3.92 5.10 -0.40
N ALA A 122 -4.02 6.08 0.51
CA ALA A 122 -2.85 6.86 0.94
C ALA A 122 -1.87 5.98 1.73
N PHE A 123 -2.37 5.05 2.56
CA PHE A 123 -1.52 4.08 3.23
C PHE A 123 -0.88 3.12 2.21
N ARG A 124 -1.65 2.64 1.22
CA ARG A 124 -1.08 1.84 0.12
C ARG A 124 0.01 2.61 -0.63
N TYR A 125 -0.22 3.89 -0.95
CA TYR A 125 0.77 4.75 -1.59
C TYR A 125 2.02 4.88 -0.72
N LEU A 126 1.87 5.08 0.59
CA LEU A 126 2.98 5.13 1.54
C LEU A 126 3.80 3.83 1.54
N LEU A 127 3.16 2.67 1.51
CA LEU A 127 3.87 1.39 1.43
C LEU A 127 4.71 1.28 0.14
N LEU A 128 4.20 1.81 -0.98
CA LEU A 128 4.91 1.79 -2.26
C LEU A 128 6.14 2.73 -2.31
N THR A 129 6.27 3.68 -1.37
CA THR A 129 7.45 4.58 -1.32
C THR A 129 8.70 3.93 -0.72
N ALA A 130 8.57 2.74 -0.11
CA ALA A 130 9.67 1.94 0.38
C ALA A 130 9.77 0.61 -0.37
N HIS A 131 11.00 0.13 -0.55
CA HIS A 131 11.22 -1.22 -1.07
C HIS A 131 10.72 -2.24 -0.05
N TYR A 132 10.11 -3.35 -0.49
CA TYR A 132 9.51 -4.33 0.42
C TYR A 132 10.53 -4.96 1.41
N ARG A 133 11.81 -4.98 1.03
CA ARG A 133 12.95 -5.45 1.85
C ARG A 133 13.59 -4.35 2.71
N SER A 134 13.01 -3.16 2.76
CA SER A 134 13.46 -2.06 3.59
C SER A 134 12.46 -1.78 4.70
N LYS A 135 12.96 -1.45 5.89
CA LYS A 135 12.10 -0.97 6.97
C LYS A 135 11.43 0.33 6.55
N LEU A 136 10.13 0.42 6.77
CA LEU A 136 9.36 1.64 6.58
C LEU A 136 8.98 2.19 7.95
N ASN A 137 9.24 3.47 8.19
CA ASN A 137 8.78 4.13 9.41
C ASN A 137 7.46 4.85 9.15
N PHE A 138 6.39 4.36 9.76
CA PHE A 138 5.09 5.02 9.76
C PHE A 138 5.06 6.12 10.82
N THR A 139 4.76 7.34 10.37
CA THR A 139 4.31 8.45 11.21
C THR A 139 3.06 9.07 10.59
N TRP A 140 2.29 9.82 11.36
CA TRP A 140 1.11 10.52 10.84
C TRP A 140 1.48 11.54 9.75
N GLU A 141 2.63 12.19 9.88
CA GLU A 141 3.16 13.13 8.89
C GLU A 141 3.51 12.42 7.58
N SER A 142 4.12 11.23 7.66
CA SER A 142 4.44 10.42 6.47
C SER A 142 3.17 9.98 5.72
N LEU A 143 2.11 9.61 6.46
CA LEU A 143 0.82 9.25 5.87
C LEU A 143 0.12 10.47 5.26
N GLN A 144 0.18 11.63 5.93
CA GLN A 144 -0.36 12.87 5.37
C GLN A 144 0.36 13.29 4.09
N ALA A 145 1.69 13.16 4.05
CA ALA A 145 2.47 13.44 2.84
C ALA A 145 2.07 12.49 1.69
N ALA A 146 1.90 11.19 1.98
CA ALA A 146 1.43 10.20 1.01
C ALA A 146 0.01 10.53 0.49
N GLN A 147 -0.90 10.94 1.37
CA GLN A 147 -2.25 11.36 0.99
C GLN A 147 -2.20 12.58 0.07
N ASN A 148 -1.47 13.62 0.45
CA ASN A 148 -1.35 14.83 -0.35
C ASN A 148 -0.78 14.54 -1.75
N ALA A 149 0.22 13.65 -1.84
CA ALA A 149 0.80 13.23 -3.10
C ALA A 149 -0.23 12.50 -3.98
N LEU A 150 -0.99 11.56 -3.40
CA LEU A 150 -2.02 10.81 -4.10
C LEU A 150 -3.17 11.71 -4.58
N GLU A 151 -3.66 12.60 -3.73
CA GLU A 151 -4.71 13.57 -4.06
C GLU A 151 -4.26 14.53 -5.15
N SER A 152 -3.00 14.99 -5.11
CA SER A 152 -2.42 15.81 -6.18
C SER A 152 -2.45 15.09 -7.53
N ILE A 153 -2.12 13.79 -7.57
CA ILE A 153 -2.23 12.99 -8.80
C ILE A 153 -3.69 12.95 -9.26
N TYR A 154 -4.63 12.59 -8.36
CA TYR A 154 -6.05 12.52 -8.71
C TYR A 154 -6.59 13.83 -9.27
N LEU A 155 -6.21 14.96 -8.68
CA LEU A 155 -6.59 16.28 -9.16
C LEU A 155 -6.03 16.58 -10.55
N GLN A 156 -4.75 16.27 -10.80
CA GLN A 156 -4.11 16.49 -12.10
C GLN A 156 -4.73 15.65 -13.22
N ILE A 157 -5.00 14.36 -12.96
CA ILE A 157 -5.44 13.42 -14.00
C ILE A 157 -6.92 13.58 -14.38
N ARG A 158 -7.72 14.29 -13.58
CA ARG A 158 -9.11 14.63 -13.92
C ARG A 158 -9.25 15.50 -15.16
N ASP A 159 -8.25 16.34 -15.39
CA ASP A 159 -8.20 17.22 -16.57
C ASP A 159 -7.61 16.52 -17.80
N TRP A 160 -7.11 15.29 -17.67
CA TRP A 160 -6.51 14.58 -18.79
C TRP A 160 -7.56 14.08 -19.79
N ASP A 161 -7.13 14.05 -21.06
CA ASP A 161 -7.92 13.51 -22.15
C ASP A 161 -8.08 11.99 -22.02
N LYS A 162 -9.06 11.44 -22.76
CA LYS A 162 -9.31 10.01 -22.75
C LYS A 162 -8.05 9.22 -23.18
N PRO A 163 -7.73 8.10 -22.51
CA PRO A 163 -6.61 7.24 -22.87
C PRO A 163 -6.60 6.88 -24.36
N LYS A 164 -5.44 6.97 -25.00
CA LYS A 164 -5.23 6.52 -26.40
C LYS A 164 -4.03 5.57 -26.49
N VAL A 165 -2.89 6.08 -26.95
CA VAL A 165 -1.65 5.33 -27.13
C VAL A 165 -0.70 5.72 -26.01
N GLY A 166 -0.12 4.74 -25.31
CA GLY A 166 0.76 4.98 -24.18
C GLY A 166 2.13 5.56 -24.54
N CYS A 167 2.87 5.97 -23.52
CA CYS A 167 4.24 6.45 -23.57
C CYS A 167 5.22 5.27 -23.46
N ALA A 168 5.61 4.66 -24.59
CA ALA A 168 6.41 3.44 -24.63
C ALA A 168 7.70 3.50 -23.78
N GLU A 169 8.45 4.60 -23.85
CA GLU A 169 9.69 4.78 -23.08
C GLU A 169 9.46 4.75 -21.56
N PHE A 170 8.39 5.41 -21.08
CA PHE A 170 8.05 5.38 -19.65
C PHE A 170 7.53 4.01 -19.22
N GLU A 171 6.82 3.31 -20.11
CA GLU A 171 6.38 1.94 -19.84
C GLU A 171 7.56 0.98 -19.69
N GLU A 172 8.53 1.05 -20.60
CA GLU A 172 9.75 0.25 -20.51
C GLU A 172 10.53 0.53 -19.23
N LYS A 173 10.76 1.82 -18.90
CA LYS A 173 11.41 2.20 -17.63
C LYS A 173 10.68 1.65 -16.42
N PHE A 174 9.35 1.78 -16.40
CA PHE A 174 8.51 1.28 -15.31
C PHE A 174 8.61 -0.24 -15.16
N PHE A 175 8.48 -0.98 -16.26
CA PHE A 175 8.54 -2.45 -16.22
C PHE A 175 9.93 -2.96 -15.89
N ASN A 176 10.99 -2.28 -16.32
CA ASN A 176 12.35 -2.59 -15.90
C ASN A 176 12.56 -2.37 -14.40
N ALA A 177 11.96 -1.33 -13.82
CA ALA A 177 12.03 -1.08 -12.39
C ALA A 177 11.27 -2.14 -11.58
N ILE A 178 10.00 -2.42 -11.89
CA ILE A 178 9.22 -3.40 -11.13
C ILE A 178 9.77 -4.84 -11.27
N ASN A 179 10.34 -5.19 -12.42
CA ASN A 179 10.95 -6.51 -12.63
C ASN A 179 12.33 -6.64 -11.97
N ASN A 180 12.89 -5.54 -11.46
CA ASN A 180 14.11 -5.55 -10.66
C ASN A 180 13.73 -5.60 -9.17
N ASP A 181 13.48 -6.81 -8.66
CA ASP A 181 13.16 -7.07 -7.25
C ASP A 181 11.96 -6.27 -6.69
N LEU A 182 10.96 -5.98 -7.52
CA LEU A 182 9.77 -5.22 -7.10
C LEU A 182 10.12 -3.81 -6.58
N ASP A 183 11.01 -3.08 -7.27
CA ASP A 183 11.44 -1.71 -6.92
C ASP A 183 10.31 -0.66 -7.07
N THR A 184 9.32 -0.72 -6.18
CA THR A 184 8.17 0.18 -6.16
C THR A 184 8.54 1.65 -5.96
N PRO A 185 9.55 2.04 -5.13
CA PRO A 185 9.96 3.44 -5.03
C PRO A 185 10.39 4.02 -6.38
N ARG A 186 11.18 3.26 -7.15
CA ARG A 186 11.59 3.68 -8.48
C ARG A 186 10.43 3.73 -9.46
N THR A 187 9.49 2.79 -9.39
CA THR A 187 8.28 2.85 -10.24
C THR A 187 7.45 4.12 -9.97
N LEU A 188 7.32 4.55 -8.70
CA LEU A 188 6.63 5.78 -8.34
C LEU A 188 7.37 7.01 -8.87
N ALA A 189 8.71 7.03 -8.80
CA ALA A 189 9.51 8.11 -9.37
C ALA A 189 9.28 8.25 -10.88
N ILE A 190 9.33 7.14 -11.62
CA ILE A 190 9.09 7.09 -13.08
C ILE A 190 7.66 7.54 -13.41
N MET A 191 6.66 7.13 -12.62
CA MET A 191 5.29 7.59 -12.78
C MET A 191 5.19 9.13 -12.62
N TRP A 192 5.85 9.71 -11.61
CA TRP A 192 5.85 11.15 -11.41
C TRP A 192 6.58 11.91 -12.52
N GLU A 193 7.71 11.40 -13.00
CA GLU A 193 8.40 11.93 -14.18
C GLU A 193 7.48 11.95 -15.40
N MET A 194 6.75 10.84 -15.64
CA MET A 194 5.78 10.77 -16.72
C MET A 194 4.66 11.80 -16.54
N ILE A 195 4.06 11.90 -15.35
CA ILE A 195 2.99 12.86 -15.06
C ILE A 195 3.44 14.30 -15.39
N LYS A 196 4.67 14.68 -14.98
CA LYS A 196 5.25 16.01 -15.16
C LYS A 196 5.78 16.26 -16.58
N SER A 197 5.95 15.22 -17.39
CA SER A 197 6.46 15.35 -18.76
C SER A 197 5.50 16.16 -19.68
N PRO A 198 6.03 16.81 -20.73
CA PRO A 198 5.23 17.56 -21.70
C PRO A 198 4.44 16.66 -22.68
N LEU A 199 4.45 15.34 -22.47
CA LEU A 199 3.74 14.39 -23.33
C LEU A 199 2.22 14.62 -23.31
N PRO A 200 1.51 14.26 -24.39
CA PRO A 200 0.06 14.41 -24.46
C PRO A 200 -0.66 13.72 -23.30
N SER A 201 -1.65 14.41 -22.72
CA SER A 201 -2.40 13.91 -21.55
C SER A 201 -3.08 12.56 -21.83
N ALA A 202 -3.64 12.36 -23.02
CA ALA A 202 -4.21 11.09 -23.48
C ALA A 202 -3.21 9.92 -23.48
N ALA A 203 -1.93 10.21 -23.76
CA ALA A 203 -0.87 9.19 -23.77
C ALA A 203 -0.46 8.81 -22.35
N LYS A 204 -0.22 9.83 -21.51
CA LYS A 204 0.07 9.66 -20.08
C LYS A 204 -1.05 8.90 -19.38
N ALA A 205 -2.31 9.20 -19.70
CA ALA A 205 -3.48 8.51 -19.15
C ALA A 205 -3.46 7.00 -19.46
N GLN A 206 -3.09 6.62 -20.69
CA GLN A 206 -3.03 5.21 -21.09
C GLN A 206 -1.94 4.44 -20.34
N SER A 207 -0.74 5.01 -20.21
CA SER A 207 0.36 4.38 -19.46
C SER A 207 0.09 4.35 -17.96
N LEU A 208 -0.51 5.42 -17.41
CA LEU A 208 -0.88 5.47 -16.00
C LEU A 208 -1.87 4.35 -15.65
N LEU A 209 -2.83 4.05 -16.52
CA LEU A 209 -3.74 2.91 -16.34
C LEU A 209 -3.03 1.54 -16.43
N LYS A 210 -1.92 1.43 -17.15
CA LYS A 210 -1.10 0.21 -17.15
C LYS A 210 -0.32 0.08 -15.84
N PHE A 211 0.27 1.17 -15.36
CA PHE A 211 0.99 1.20 -14.08
C PHE A 211 0.05 0.87 -12.92
N ASP A 212 -1.18 1.37 -12.98
CA ASP A 212 -2.19 1.15 -11.94
C ASP A 212 -2.60 -0.32 -11.77
N LYS A 213 -2.37 -1.18 -12.76
CA LYS A 213 -2.58 -2.63 -12.60
C LYS A 213 -1.65 -3.26 -11.57
N ILE A 214 -0.50 -2.62 -11.31
CA ILE A 214 0.49 -3.04 -10.32
C ILE A 214 0.35 -2.16 -9.07
N LEU A 215 0.29 -0.83 -9.25
CA LEU A 215 0.24 0.11 -8.13
C LEU A 215 -1.09 0.04 -7.37
N GLY A 216 -2.22 -0.19 -8.03
CA GLY A 216 -3.53 -0.33 -7.40
C GLY A 216 -4.00 0.93 -6.66
N LEU A 217 -3.87 2.09 -7.31
CA LEU A 217 -4.20 3.42 -6.79
C LEU A 217 -5.46 4.00 -7.44
N ASP A 218 -6.26 3.19 -8.13
CA ASP A 218 -7.61 3.56 -8.61
C ASP A 218 -7.65 4.78 -9.55
N PHE A 219 -6.58 5.04 -10.32
CA PHE A 219 -6.49 6.19 -11.22
C PHE A 219 -7.62 6.25 -12.25
N LYS A 220 -8.14 5.08 -12.67
CA LYS A 220 -9.29 4.99 -13.59
C LYS A 220 -10.53 5.75 -13.09
N LYS A 221 -10.75 5.87 -11.78
CA LYS A 221 -11.89 6.58 -11.21
C LYS A 221 -11.81 8.10 -11.43
N TYR A 222 -10.61 8.62 -11.71
CA TYR A 222 -10.36 10.06 -11.77
C TYR A 222 -10.03 10.54 -13.18
N ILE A 223 -9.39 9.73 -14.03
CA ILE A 223 -9.00 10.14 -15.39
C ILE A 223 -10.18 10.66 -16.21
N GLY A 224 -10.06 11.90 -16.70
CA GLY A 224 -11.08 12.56 -17.52
C GLY A 224 -12.42 12.80 -16.81
N LYS A 225 -12.49 12.57 -15.49
CA LYS A 225 -13.66 12.83 -14.65
C LYS A 225 -13.56 14.24 -14.07
N LYS A 226 -13.62 15.23 -14.96
CA LYS A 226 -13.64 16.65 -14.58
C LYS A 226 -14.68 16.86 -13.50
N GLU A 227 -14.27 17.48 -12.40
CA GLU A 227 -15.21 17.82 -11.35
C GLU A 227 -16.18 18.87 -11.88
N LYS A 228 -17.48 18.60 -11.70
CA LYS A 228 -18.51 19.60 -11.92
C LYS A 228 -18.43 20.58 -10.75
N ILE A 229 -17.67 21.65 -10.93
CA ILE A 229 -17.69 22.80 -10.03
C ILE A 229 -19.14 23.29 -9.99
N SER A 230 -19.72 23.41 -8.79
CA SER A 230 -21.07 23.91 -8.65
C SER A 230 -21.15 25.35 -9.15
N THR A 231 -22.31 25.77 -9.64
CA THR A 231 -22.55 27.16 -10.06
C THR A 231 -22.25 28.17 -8.95
N ALA A 232 -22.47 27.79 -7.68
CA ALA A 232 -22.14 28.61 -6.52
C ALA A 232 -20.62 28.86 -6.38
N ILE A 233 -19.81 27.81 -6.52
CA ILE A 233 -18.35 27.93 -6.45
C ILE A 233 -17.80 28.71 -7.64
N LYS A 234 -18.36 28.49 -8.83
CA LYS A 234 -17.99 29.24 -10.02
C LYS A 234 -18.24 30.74 -9.84
N LYS A 235 -19.37 31.11 -9.21
CA LYS A 235 -19.69 32.50 -8.88
C LYS A 235 -18.67 33.12 -7.91
N LEU A 236 -18.28 32.39 -6.85
CA LEU A 236 -17.24 32.84 -5.92
C LEU A 236 -15.88 33.04 -6.61
N LEU A 237 -15.53 32.14 -7.55
CA LEU A 237 -14.30 32.25 -8.34
C LEU A 237 -14.34 33.48 -9.26
N ASP A 238 -15.46 33.71 -9.96
CA ASP A 238 -15.64 34.85 -10.86
C ASP A 238 -15.62 36.18 -10.08
N GLU A 239 -16.22 36.24 -8.89
CA GLU A 239 -16.14 37.39 -7.98
C GLU A 239 -14.71 37.63 -7.48
N ARG A 240 -13.95 36.56 -7.21
CA ARG A 240 -12.55 36.67 -6.82
C ARG A 240 -11.68 37.17 -7.96
N VAL A 241 -11.95 36.72 -9.19
CA VAL A 241 -11.27 37.24 -10.40
C VAL A 241 -11.49 38.73 -10.54
N LYS A 242 -12.74 39.20 -10.38
CA LYS A 242 -13.06 40.65 -10.42
C LYS A 242 -12.34 41.41 -9.32
N ALA A 243 -12.37 40.93 -8.08
CA ALA A 243 -11.66 41.57 -6.96
C ALA A 243 -10.16 41.72 -7.26
N ARG A 244 -9.51 40.70 -7.82
CA ARG A 244 -8.10 40.80 -8.22
C ARG A 244 -7.84 41.75 -9.39
N GLN A 245 -8.74 41.80 -10.38
CA GLN A 245 -8.65 42.76 -11.50
C GLN A 245 -8.81 44.20 -11.02
N GLU A 246 -9.67 44.43 -10.03
CA GLU A 246 -9.90 45.71 -9.35
C GLU A 246 -8.82 46.03 -8.31
N LYS A 247 -7.86 45.12 -8.08
CA LYS A 247 -6.81 45.19 -7.05
C LYS A 247 -7.33 45.27 -5.61
N ASP A 248 -8.54 44.76 -5.39
CA ASP A 248 -9.14 44.55 -4.06
C ASP A 248 -8.61 43.23 -3.47
N TRP A 249 -7.45 43.33 -2.80
CA TRP A 249 -6.76 42.19 -2.21
C TRP A 249 -7.48 41.61 -1.00
N GLU A 250 -8.14 42.46 -0.22
CA GLU A 250 -8.85 42.06 1.00
C GLU A 250 -10.05 41.17 0.65
N LYS A 251 -10.87 41.61 -0.32
CA LYS A 251 -11.99 40.82 -0.83
C LYS A 251 -11.54 39.55 -1.54
N SER A 252 -10.42 39.59 -2.26
CA SER A 252 -9.83 38.39 -2.88
C SER A 252 -9.45 37.33 -1.85
N ASP A 253 -8.91 37.74 -0.69
CA ASP A 253 -8.53 36.83 0.38
C ASP A 253 -9.73 36.33 1.19
N GLU A 254 -10.76 37.16 1.37
CA GLU A 254 -12.04 36.74 1.96
C GLU A 254 -12.68 35.63 1.12
N LEU A 255 -12.82 35.86 -0.20
CA LEU A 255 -13.39 34.88 -1.13
C LEU A 255 -12.55 33.60 -1.20
N ARG A 256 -11.21 33.69 -1.10
CA ARG A 256 -10.35 32.50 -1.00
C ARG A 256 -10.70 31.68 0.25
N LYS A 257 -10.85 32.31 1.41
CA LYS A 257 -11.22 31.63 2.67
C LYS A 257 -12.61 31.00 2.58
N GLU A 258 -13.57 31.63 1.91
CA GLU A 258 -14.89 31.05 1.68
C GLU A 258 -14.82 29.80 0.81
N ILE A 259 -14.07 29.85 -0.30
CA ILE A 259 -13.86 28.71 -1.17
C ILE A 259 -13.19 27.56 -0.37
N GLU A 260 -12.24 27.88 0.50
CA GLU A 260 -11.60 26.92 1.41
C GLU A 260 -12.55 26.30 2.44
N LYS A 261 -13.48 27.07 3.01
CA LYS A 261 -14.50 26.56 3.94
C LYS A 261 -15.44 25.56 3.28
N ILE A 262 -15.70 25.71 1.98
CA ILE A 262 -16.57 24.81 1.20
C ILE A 262 -15.78 23.58 0.69
N GLY A 263 -14.51 23.46 1.08
CA GLY A 263 -13.65 22.32 0.77
C GLY A 263 -12.94 22.44 -0.57
N TYR A 264 -12.54 23.65 -1.00
CA TYR A 264 -11.78 23.86 -2.24
C TYR A 264 -10.60 24.82 -2.01
N SER A 265 -9.46 24.60 -2.64
CA SER A 265 -8.35 25.56 -2.71
C SER A 265 -8.30 26.24 -4.07
N VAL A 266 -7.73 27.45 -4.12
CA VAL A 266 -7.56 28.23 -5.35
C VAL A 266 -6.09 28.54 -5.57
N GLU A 267 -5.57 28.10 -6.72
CA GLU A 267 -4.22 28.38 -7.19
C GLU A 267 -4.25 29.42 -8.32
N ASP A 268 -3.45 30.47 -8.19
CA ASP A 268 -3.29 31.48 -9.23
C ASP A 268 -2.18 31.02 -10.21
N THR A 269 -2.52 30.76 -11.47
CA THR A 269 -1.58 30.33 -12.53
C THR A 269 -1.45 31.39 -13.62
N SER A 270 -0.44 31.27 -14.50
CA SER A 270 -0.29 32.15 -15.66
C SER A 270 -1.46 32.07 -16.66
N GLN A 271 -2.26 31.01 -16.60
CA GLN A 271 -3.46 30.81 -17.42
C GLN A 271 -4.78 31.16 -16.70
N GLY A 272 -4.70 31.68 -15.47
CA GLY A 272 -5.87 32.06 -14.66
C GLY A 272 -5.95 31.31 -13.33
N GLN A 273 -7.08 31.45 -12.64
CA GLN A 273 -7.32 30.79 -11.36
C GLN A 273 -7.73 29.33 -11.57
N LYS A 274 -7.01 28.39 -10.96
CA LYS A 274 -7.36 26.97 -10.92
C LYS A 274 -7.97 26.66 -9.56
N ILE A 275 -9.10 25.95 -9.55
CA ILE A 275 -9.74 25.48 -8.31
C ILE A 275 -9.50 23.98 -8.15
N LEU A 276 -9.20 23.57 -6.92
CA LEU A 276 -8.93 22.19 -6.55
C LEU A 276 -9.81 21.86 -5.34
N LYS A 277 -10.36 20.66 -5.25
CA LYS A 277 -11.11 20.24 -4.07
C LYS A 277 -10.13 19.77 -2.99
N LYS A 278 -10.32 20.24 -1.74
CA LYS A 278 -9.63 19.75 -0.54
C LYS A 278 -10.21 18.40 -0.10
#